data_AF-A0A9Q1MYF0-F1
#
_entry.id   AF-A0A9Q1MYF0-F1
#
_cell.length_a   1.000
_cell.length_b   1.000
_cell.length_c   1.000
_cell.angle_alpha   90.00
_cell.angle_beta   90.00
_cell.angle_gamma   90.00
#
_symmetry.space_group_name_H-M   'P 1'
#
loop_
_entity.id
_entity.type
_entity.pdbx_description
1 polymer ?
#
loop_
_entity_poly.entity_id
_entity_poly.type
_entity_poly.pdbx_seq_one_letter_code
_entity_poly.pdbx_strand_id
1 'polypeptide(L)'
;MEVKTHALSNFDFSSQPPYSYTEQSEFRVSDIWSSDMSASSNSRECEHSVSNAAMKVQKVYRSYRTRRMLADSAVVAEVLWWQAIDYARLNHSTVSFFNFVKPETVSSRWNRISLNASKVGKGLSKNAKAQKLAFQHWIEAIDPRHRYGHNLHIYSEAWCKTDSGQPFFFWLDLGDGKKFDLKECPRSKLQKQSIKYLGPHEREHYEYIVAEGKIVHEKTGTLLDTTKVLPGAKWIFVMSTSRRLYAGEKKKGMFHHSSFLSGGATLVAGRLVVKDGRVMSISAYSGHYRPTEDRLDSFLSFLNENGVNLDEVEIRKANEDCESYEDGKSIESGSASEFSALSNSPSQTDLPNEAENSLPLEST
;
A
#
# COMPACT_ATOMS: atom_id res chain seq x y z
N MET A 1 -3.13 -10.87 -49.89
CA MET A 1 -2.14 -11.46 -48.97
C MET A 1 -2.88 -11.84 -47.70
N GLU A 2 -3.37 -13.07 -47.66
CA GLU A 2 -4.07 -13.65 -46.51
C GLU A 2 -3.03 -14.17 -45.51
N VAL A 3 -3.09 -13.69 -44.27
CA VAL A 3 -2.26 -14.22 -43.18
C VAL A 3 -3.14 -15.19 -42.38
N LYS A 4 -2.90 -16.48 -42.59
CA LYS A 4 -3.50 -17.57 -41.82
C LYS A 4 -3.02 -17.49 -40.37
N THR A 5 -3.97 -17.36 -39.44
CA THR A 5 -3.75 -17.51 -38.00
C THR A 5 -3.76 -19.00 -37.65
N HIS A 6 -2.63 -19.52 -37.18
CA HIS A 6 -2.59 -20.85 -36.57
C HIS A 6 -3.19 -20.76 -35.16
N ALA A 7 -4.30 -21.49 -34.97
CA ALA A 7 -4.94 -21.68 -33.68
C ALA A 7 -4.03 -22.50 -32.75
N LEU A 8 -3.82 -22.00 -31.53
CA LEU A 8 -3.19 -22.75 -30.45
C LEU A 8 -4.13 -23.90 -30.04
N SER A 9 -3.61 -25.11 -30.08
CA SER A 9 -4.31 -26.34 -29.72
C SER A 9 -4.75 -26.33 -28.26
N ASN A 10 -6.01 -26.73 -28.05
CA ASN A 10 -6.68 -26.91 -26.76
C ASN A 10 -5.81 -27.64 -25.72
N PHE A 11 -5.60 -26.99 -24.57
CA PHE A 11 -5.12 -27.64 -23.36
C PHE A 11 -6.30 -28.38 -22.71
N ASP A 12 -6.27 -29.70 -22.78
CA ASP A 12 -7.25 -30.58 -22.15
C ASP A 12 -6.95 -30.76 -20.65
N PHE A 13 -7.82 -30.23 -19.79
CA PHE A 13 -7.74 -30.32 -18.33
C PHE A 13 -8.25 -31.66 -17.75
N SER A 14 -8.55 -32.67 -18.59
CA SER A 14 -9.11 -33.94 -18.14
C SER A 14 -8.12 -35.11 -18.02
N SER A 15 -6.81 -34.88 -18.20
CA SER A 15 -5.80 -35.94 -18.00
C SER A 15 -5.38 -36.08 -16.53
N GLN A 16 -5.82 -37.18 -15.90
CA GLN A 16 -5.39 -37.57 -14.55
C GLN A 16 -3.87 -37.86 -14.48
N PRO A 17 -3.16 -37.48 -13.41
CA PRO A 17 -1.77 -37.84 -13.20
C PRO A 17 -1.64 -39.34 -12.87
N PRO A 18 -0.65 -40.07 -13.40
CA PRO A 18 -0.57 -41.52 -13.25
C PRO A 18 0.17 -41.90 -11.95
N TYR A 19 -0.19 -41.36 -10.79
CA TYR A 19 0.36 -41.83 -9.51
C TYR A 19 -0.63 -41.61 -8.36
N SER A 20 -1.30 -42.69 -7.94
CA SER A 20 -2.10 -42.78 -6.73
C SER A 20 -1.19 -42.84 -5.49
N TYR A 21 -1.38 -41.91 -4.55
CA TYR A 21 -0.83 -42.03 -3.20
C TYR A 21 -1.75 -42.92 -2.37
N THR A 22 -1.27 -44.09 -1.96
CA THR A 22 -1.87 -44.90 -0.90
C THR A 22 -0.93 -44.83 0.30
N GLU A 23 -1.35 -44.11 1.34
CA GLU A 23 -0.75 -44.18 2.67
C GLU A 23 -1.12 -45.52 3.30
N GLN A 24 -0.14 -46.42 3.48
CA GLN A 24 -0.13 -47.47 4.49
C GLN A 24 1.22 -48.22 4.41
N SER A 25 2.11 -47.99 5.38
CA SER A 25 2.90 -49.06 5.99
C SER A 25 3.72 -48.50 7.16
N GLU A 26 3.39 -48.98 8.35
CA GLU A 26 4.18 -48.85 9.57
C GLU A 26 5.53 -49.57 9.37
N PHE A 27 6.62 -48.85 9.54
CA PHE A 27 7.97 -49.40 9.47
C PHE A 27 8.32 -50.06 10.81
N ARG A 28 8.13 -51.38 10.92
CA ARG A 28 8.64 -52.18 12.04
C ARG A 28 10.12 -52.47 11.84
N VAL A 29 10.93 -51.96 12.75
CA VAL A 29 12.37 -52.24 12.87
C VAL A 29 12.53 -53.59 13.58
N SER A 30 12.47 -54.68 12.84
CA SER A 30 12.92 -56.00 13.28
C SER A 30 12.77 -57.00 12.14
N ASP A 31 13.85 -57.25 11.41
CA ASP A 31 14.18 -58.51 10.71
C ASP A 31 15.59 -58.31 10.13
N ILE A 32 16.62 -58.50 10.96
CA ILE A 32 17.30 -59.79 11.21
C ILE A 32 18.07 -60.25 9.96
N TRP A 33 19.34 -59.87 9.97
CA TRP A 33 20.49 -60.74 9.78
C TRP A 33 20.15 -62.17 9.31
N SER A 34 20.33 -62.42 8.02
CA SER A 34 20.60 -63.77 7.52
C SER A 34 21.68 -63.64 6.46
N SER A 35 22.88 -64.01 6.91
CA SER A 35 24.03 -64.22 6.05
C SER A 35 23.80 -65.51 5.28
N ASP A 36 23.74 -65.43 3.96
CA ASP A 36 24.05 -66.57 3.12
C ASP A 36 25.09 -66.19 2.08
N MET A 37 26.20 -66.92 2.16
CA MET A 37 27.38 -66.83 1.33
C MET A 37 27.10 -67.60 0.03
N SER A 38 26.76 -66.88 -1.04
CA SER A 38 26.98 -67.34 -2.40
C SER A 38 27.76 -66.28 -3.17
N ALA A 39 29.09 -66.36 -3.07
CA ALA A 39 30.01 -65.56 -3.87
C ALA A 39 30.06 -66.11 -5.30
N SER A 40 29.21 -65.59 -6.20
CA SER A 40 29.48 -65.46 -7.65
C SER A 40 28.29 -64.83 -8.37
N SER A 41 28.02 -63.54 -8.13
CA SER A 41 27.20 -62.61 -8.96
C SER A 41 26.96 -61.24 -8.29
N ASN A 42 27.27 -61.10 -7.00
CA ASN A 42 26.83 -60.00 -6.13
C ASN A 42 27.50 -58.62 -6.36
N SER A 43 28.57 -58.53 -7.16
CA SER A 43 29.23 -57.24 -7.43
C SER A 43 28.33 -56.32 -8.28
N ARG A 44 27.64 -56.87 -9.28
CA ARG A 44 26.76 -56.10 -10.17
C ARG A 44 25.50 -55.60 -9.48
N GLU A 45 24.92 -56.37 -8.56
CA GLU A 45 23.73 -55.96 -7.79
C GLU A 45 24.06 -54.88 -6.76
N CYS A 46 25.22 -54.99 -6.08
CA CYS A 46 25.71 -53.96 -5.17
C CYS A 46 26.04 -52.66 -5.90
N GLU A 47 26.75 -52.72 -7.04
CA GLU A 47 27.01 -51.56 -7.91
C GLU A 47 25.71 -50.94 -8.44
N HIS A 48 24.72 -51.76 -8.81
CA HIS A 48 23.43 -51.27 -9.28
C HIS A 48 22.63 -50.60 -8.16
N SER A 49 22.67 -51.13 -6.94
CA SER A 49 22.04 -50.55 -5.74
C SER A 49 22.67 -49.21 -5.36
N VAL A 50 24.01 -49.13 -5.35
CA VAL A 50 24.75 -47.87 -5.10
C VAL A 50 24.48 -46.86 -6.21
N SER A 51 24.44 -47.28 -7.48
CA SER A 51 24.09 -46.44 -8.63
C SER A 51 22.64 -45.91 -8.54
N ASN A 52 21.70 -46.75 -8.10
CA ASN A 52 20.30 -46.35 -7.89
C ASN A 52 20.17 -45.36 -6.73
N ALA A 53 20.91 -45.56 -5.63
CA ALA A 53 20.97 -44.62 -4.52
C ALA A 53 21.58 -43.27 -4.96
N ALA A 54 22.69 -43.30 -5.71
CA ALA A 54 23.32 -42.10 -6.26
C ALA A 54 22.38 -41.34 -7.20
N MET A 55 21.65 -42.04 -8.09
CA MET A 55 20.64 -41.43 -8.96
C MET A 55 19.51 -40.77 -8.17
N LYS A 56 19.02 -41.38 -7.09
CA LYS A 56 18.01 -40.78 -6.21
C LYS A 56 18.52 -39.47 -5.59
N VAL A 57 19.74 -39.46 -5.04
CA VAL A 57 20.37 -38.26 -4.46
C VAL A 57 20.54 -37.17 -5.52
N GLN A 58 21.05 -37.52 -6.70
CA GLN A 58 21.23 -36.58 -7.80
C GLN A 58 19.88 -35.98 -8.28
N LYS A 59 18.83 -36.79 -8.36
CA LYS A 59 17.48 -36.34 -8.75
C LYS A 59 16.91 -35.37 -7.71
N VAL A 60 17.04 -35.69 -6.43
CA VAL A 60 16.61 -34.80 -5.33
C VAL A 60 17.40 -33.48 -5.37
N TYR A 61 18.72 -33.54 -5.53
CA TYR A 61 19.57 -32.34 -5.61
C TYR A 61 19.23 -31.46 -6.82
N ARG A 62 19.05 -32.05 -8.01
CA ARG A 62 18.62 -31.31 -9.21
C ARG A 62 17.26 -30.66 -9.01
N SER A 63 16.29 -31.39 -8.47
CA SER A 63 14.96 -30.84 -8.15
C SER A 63 15.01 -29.70 -7.13
N TYR A 64 15.82 -29.84 -6.07
CA TYR A 64 16.07 -28.77 -5.11
C TYR A 64 16.67 -27.53 -5.78
N ARG A 65 17.71 -27.71 -6.62
CA ARG A 65 18.34 -26.61 -7.35
C ARG A 65 17.37 -25.89 -8.27
N THR A 66 16.55 -26.60 -9.04
CA THR A 66 15.52 -25.99 -9.90
C THR A 66 14.50 -25.20 -9.09
N ARG A 67 14.00 -25.75 -7.97
CA ARG A 67 13.06 -25.03 -7.09
C ARG A 67 13.69 -23.77 -6.48
N ARG A 68 14.96 -23.85 -6.07
CA ARG A 68 15.71 -22.69 -5.56
C ARG A 68 15.88 -21.62 -6.65
N MET A 69 16.29 -22.02 -7.86
CA MET A 69 16.43 -21.09 -9.00
C MET A 69 15.12 -20.43 -9.40
N LEU A 70 14.00 -21.17 -9.39
CA LEU A 70 12.66 -20.63 -9.64
C LEU A 70 12.24 -19.66 -8.53
N ALA A 71 12.50 -20.01 -7.26
CA ALA A 71 12.24 -19.11 -6.13
C ALA A 71 13.09 -17.83 -6.22
N ASP A 72 14.37 -17.94 -6.56
CA ASP A 72 15.25 -16.78 -6.75
C ASP A 72 14.78 -15.92 -7.91
N SER A 73 14.36 -16.53 -9.02
CA SER A 73 13.79 -15.82 -10.17
C SER A 73 12.45 -15.16 -9.83
N ALA A 74 11.61 -15.79 -8.99
CA ALA A 74 10.37 -15.21 -8.49
C ALA A 74 10.64 -14.01 -7.58
N VAL A 75 11.66 -14.08 -6.71
CA VAL A 75 12.09 -12.95 -5.88
C VAL A 75 12.61 -11.81 -6.75
N VAL A 76 13.44 -12.10 -7.76
CA VAL A 76 13.93 -11.09 -8.71
C VAL A 76 12.77 -10.46 -9.50
N ALA A 77 11.80 -11.26 -9.93
CA ALA A 77 10.61 -10.77 -10.60
C ALA A 77 9.76 -9.90 -9.66
N GLU A 78 9.56 -10.31 -8.41
CA GLU A 78 8.84 -9.51 -7.41
C GLU A 78 9.58 -8.21 -7.07
N VAL A 79 10.90 -8.13 -7.23
CA VAL A 79 11.65 -6.89 -6.99
C VAL A 79 11.67 -5.98 -8.23
N LEU A 80 11.81 -6.54 -9.44
CA LEU A 80 11.98 -5.76 -10.68
C LEU A 80 10.67 -5.47 -11.41
N TRP A 81 9.70 -6.38 -11.33
CA TRP A 81 8.39 -6.30 -12.00
C TRP A 81 7.25 -5.97 -11.04
N TRP A 82 7.57 -5.57 -9.82
CA TRP A 82 6.60 -5.32 -8.75
C TRP A 82 5.49 -4.36 -9.19
N GLN A 83 5.81 -3.30 -9.95
CA GLN A 83 4.83 -2.34 -10.47
C GLN A 83 3.87 -2.99 -11.46
N ALA A 84 4.39 -3.83 -12.37
CA ALA A 84 3.56 -4.52 -13.36
C ALA A 84 2.64 -5.55 -12.70
N ILE A 85 3.15 -6.30 -11.72
CA ILE A 85 2.37 -7.28 -10.95
C ILE A 85 1.29 -6.58 -10.12
N ASP A 86 1.65 -5.49 -9.42
CA ASP A 86 0.72 -4.70 -8.61
C ASP A 86 -0.36 -4.05 -9.49
N TYR A 87 0.02 -3.49 -10.63
CA TYR A 87 -0.90 -2.96 -11.64
C TYR A 87 -1.88 -4.03 -12.11
N ALA A 88 -1.38 -5.19 -12.56
CA ALA A 88 -2.23 -6.27 -13.07
C ALA A 88 -3.20 -6.79 -12.00
N ARG A 89 -2.70 -6.95 -10.76
CA ARG A 89 -3.50 -7.39 -9.61
C ARG A 89 -4.60 -6.39 -9.27
N LEU A 90 -4.27 -5.11 -9.17
CA LEU A 90 -5.23 -4.05 -8.90
C LEU A 90 -6.24 -3.97 -10.05
N ASN A 91 -5.78 -3.96 -11.31
CA ASN A 91 -6.65 -3.86 -12.46
C ASN A 91 -7.66 -5.01 -12.52
N HIS A 92 -7.21 -6.24 -12.25
CA HIS A 92 -8.11 -7.38 -12.13
C HIS A 92 -9.14 -7.21 -11.00
N SER A 93 -8.72 -6.76 -9.83
CA SER A 93 -9.56 -6.67 -8.62
C SER A 93 -10.42 -5.40 -8.49
N THR A 94 -10.19 -4.38 -9.34
CA THR A 94 -10.94 -3.12 -9.27
C THR A 94 -11.62 -2.74 -10.58
N VAL A 95 -11.12 -3.21 -11.73
CA VAL A 95 -11.65 -2.88 -13.06
C VAL A 95 -12.20 -4.14 -13.75
N SER A 96 -11.34 -5.10 -14.08
CA SER A 96 -11.67 -6.18 -15.01
C SER A 96 -12.53 -7.30 -14.42
N PHE A 97 -12.70 -7.38 -13.09
CA PHE A 97 -13.58 -8.39 -12.48
C PHE A 97 -15.04 -8.23 -12.88
N PHE A 98 -15.46 -7.02 -13.26
CA PHE A 98 -16.86 -6.71 -13.49
C PHE A 98 -17.33 -7.24 -14.84
N ASN A 99 -18.42 -8.00 -14.84
CA ASN A 99 -19.04 -8.56 -16.02
C ASN A 99 -20.57 -8.60 -15.84
N PHE A 100 -21.30 -7.93 -16.74
CA PHE A 100 -22.76 -7.88 -16.71
C PHE A 100 -23.44 -9.24 -16.93
N VAL A 101 -22.82 -10.10 -17.76
CA VAL A 101 -23.40 -11.40 -18.14
C VAL A 101 -23.13 -12.45 -17.06
N LYS A 102 -21.98 -12.36 -16.39
CA LYS A 102 -21.53 -13.34 -15.40
C LYS A 102 -21.16 -12.66 -14.08
N PRO A 103 -22.13 -12.52 -13.14
CA PRO A 103 -21.85 -11.99 -11.83
C PRO A 103 -20.84 -12.83 -11.04
N GLU A 104 -20.09 -12.17 -10.16
CA GLU A 104 -19.17 -12.86 -9.26
C GLU A 104 -19.90 -13.76 -8.26
N THR A 105 -19.31 -14.92 -7.97
CA THR A 105 -19.72 -15.74 -6.83
C THR A 105 -19.47 -15.00 -5.51
N VAL A 106 -20.18 -15.38 -4.44
CA VAL A 106 -19.96 -14.83 -3.09
C VAL A 106 -18.48 -14.97 -2.68
N SER A 107 -17.88 -16.15 -2.91
CA SER A 107 -16.47 -16.40 -2.59
C SER A 107 -15.51 -15.50 -3.38
N SER A 108 -15.76 -15.27 -4.68
CA SER A 108 -14.94 -14.36 -5.50
C SER A 108 -15.00 -12.93 -4.97
N ARG A 109 -16.21 -12.44 -4.64
CA ARG A 109 -16.40 -11.11 -4.06
C ARG A 109 -15.63 -10.92 -2.76
N TRP A 110 -15.71 -11.89 -1.84
CA TRP A 110 -14.97 -11.83 -0.58
C TRP A 110 -13.46 -11.89 -0.77
N ASN A 111 -12.97 -12.73 -1.68
CA ASN A 111 -11.54 -12.79 -2.02
C ASN A 111 -11.05 -11.45 -2.57
N ARG A 112 -11.80 -10.82 -3.47
CA ARG A 112 -11.47 -9.52 -4.06
C ARG A 112 -11.46 -8.40 -3.03
N ILE A 113 -12.49 -8.32 -2.18
CA ILE A 113 -12.56 -7.33 -1.09
C ILE A 113 -11.39 -7.52 -0.12
N SER A 114 -11.08 -8.77 0.24
CA SER A 114 -9.94 -9.10 1.12
C SER A 114 -8.62 -8.67 0.49
N LEU A 115 -8.45 -8.86 -0.82
CA LEU A 115 -7.25 -8.42 -1.54
C LEU A 115 -7.09 -6.90 -1.51
N ASN A 116 -8.15 -6.15 -1.80
CA ASN A 116 -8.14 -4.68 -1.76
C ASN A 116 -7.91 -4.16 -0.33
N ALA A 117 -8.56 -4.76 0.67
CA ALA A 117 -8.35 -4.41 2.08
C ALA A 117 -6.90 -4.69 2.52
N SER A 118 -6.30 -5.80 2.05
CA SER A 118 -4.91 -6.12 2.35
C SER A 118 -3.92 -5.09 1.77
N LYS A 119 -4.25 -4.45 0.64
CA LYS A 119 -3.45 -3.38 0.04
C LYS A 119 -3.46 -2.13 0.91
N VAL A 120 -4.65 -1.67 1.32
CA VAL A 120 -4.83 -0.50 2.19
C VAL A 120 -4.27 -0.74 3.60
N GLY A 121 -4.38 -1.97 4.10
CA GLY A 121 -3.91 -2.38 5.42
C GLY A 121 -2.45 -2.86 5.47
N LYS A 122 -1.71 -2.76 4.36
CA LYS A 122 -0.36 -3.33 4.24
C LYS A 122 0.54 -2.78 5.35
N GLY A 123 0.99 -3.65 6.24
CA GLY A 123 1.90 -3.31 7.35
C GLY A 123 1.22 -3.03 8.69
N LEU A 124 -0.12 -2.98 8.77
CA LEU A 124 -0.85 -2.78 10.03
C LEU A 124 -0.59 -3.90 11.06
N SER A 125 -0.39 -5.14 10.61
CA SER A 125 -0.13 -6.27 11.50
C SER A 125 1.23 -6.19 12.22
N LYS A 126 2.17 -5.39 11.71
CA LYS A 126 3.52 -5.28 12.27
C LYS A 126 3.59 -4.41 13.51
N ASN A 127 2.65 -3.48 13.67
CA ASN A 127 2.66 -2.55 14.79
C ASN A 127 1.23 -2.08 15.10
N ALA A 128 0.78 -2.26 16.35
CA ALA A 128 -0.53 -1.80 16.80
C ALA A 128 -0.71 -0.29 16.67
N LYS A 129 0.39 0.46 16.71
CA LYS A 129 0.46 1.90 16.44
C LYS A 129 0.74 2.19 14.96
N ALA A 130 0.33 1.36 14.01
CA ALA A 130 0.41 1.71 12.59
C ALA A 130 -0.83 2.52 12.15
N GLN A 131 -0.68 3.38 11.15
CA GLN A 131 -1.73 4.18 10.54
C GLN A 131 -1.85 3.82 9.07
N LYS A 132 -3.06 3.50 8.65
CA LYS A 132 -3.42 3.46 7.23
C LYS A 132 -3.67 4.86 6.70
N LEU A 133 -3.73 4.99 5.38
CA LEU A 133 -4.17 6.20 4.70
C LEU A 133 -5.55 6.67 5.23
N ALA A 134 -5.84 7.96 5.11
CA ALA A 134 -7.19 8.48 5.33
C ALA A 134 -8.15 7.88 4.30
N PHE A 135 -9.44 7.73 4.68
CA PHE A 135 -10.45 7.08 3.85
C PHE A 135 -10.54 7.66 2.42
N GLN A 136 -10.45 8.99 2.31
CA GLN A 136 -10.46 9.71 1.03
C GLN A 136 -9.34 9.28 0.07
N HIS A 137 -8.23 8.78 0.60
CA HIS A 137 -7.05 8.38 -0.18
C HIS A 137 -6.91 6.86 -0.33
N TRP A 138 -7.83 6.04 0.22
CA TRP A 138 -7.79 4.59 0.00
C TRP A 138 -7.93 4.24 -1.47
N ILE A 139 -8.75 5.00 -2.20
CA ILE A 139 -8.96 4.85 -3.63
C ILE A 139 -7.69 5.09 -4.44
N GLU A 140 -6.74 5.91 -3.96
CA GLU A 140 -5.41 6.06 -4.59
C GLU A 140 -4.60 4.75 -4.48
N ALA A 141 -4.65 4.10 -3.31
CA ALA A 141 -3.87 2.90 -3.05
C ALA A 141 -4.35 1.66 -3.83
N ILE A 142 -5.66 1.60 -4.13
CA ILE A 142 -6.27 0.50 -4.90
C ILE A 142 -6.48 0.83 -6.39
N ASP A 143 -6.26 2.08 -6.81
CA ASP A 143 -6.26 2.45 -8.21
C ASP A 143 -5.03 1.85 -8.90
N PRO A 144 -5.17 1.06 -9.98
CA PRO A 144 -4.03 0.50 -10.71
C PRO A 144 -3.05 1.57 -11.19
N ARG A 145 -3.55 2.78 -11.46
CA ARG A 145 -2.75 3.90 -11.97
C ARG A 145 -2.25 4.83 -10.86
N HIS A 146 -2.67 4.61 -9.62
CA HIS A 146 -2.39 5.48 -8.47
C HIS A 146 -2.66 6.97 -8.75
N ARG A 147 -3.76 7.29 -9.46
CA ARG A 147 -4.18 8.67 -9.68
C ARG A 147 -4.36 9.38 -8.34
N TYR A 148 -4.06 10.66 -8.31
CA TYR A 148 -4.05 11.44 -7.07
C TYR A 148 -5.38 11.34 -6.33
N GLY A 149 -5.35 10.85 -5.08
CA GLY A 149 -6.54 10.49 -4.31
C GLY A 149 -7.59 11.59 -4.22
N HIS A 150 -7.17 12.84 -4.02
CA HIS A 150 -8.06 13.99 -3.99
C HIS A 150 -8.85 14.16 -5.30
N ASN A 151 -8.19 14.05 -6.45
CA ASN A 151 -8.86 14.13 -7.74
C ASN A 151 -9.81 12.95 -7.95
N LEU A 152 -9.39 11.74 -7.57
CA LEU A 152 -10.25 10.55 -7.64
C LEU A 152 -11.50 10.69 -6.77
N HIS A 153 -11.39 11.33 -5.61
CA HIS A 153 -12.51 11.47 -4.69
C HIS A 153 -13.64 12.30 -5.28
N ILE A 154 -13.32 13.39 -5.99
CA ILE A 154 -14.31 14.23 -6.69
C ILE A 154 -15.11 13.38 -7.71
N TYR A 155 -14.42 12.51 -8.46
CA TYR A 155 -15.09 11.59 -9.40
C TYR A 155 -15.88 10.50 -8.67
N SER A 156 -15.41 10.02 -7.52
CA SER A 156 -16.12 9.05 -6.69
C SER A 156 -17.43 9.63 -6.16
N GLU A 157 -17.45 10.89 -5.75
CA GLU A 157 -18.68 11.57 -5.32
C GLU A 157 -19.67 11.74 -6.47
N ALA A 158 -19.18 12.06 -7.68
CA ALA A 158 -20.02 12.11 -8.86
C ALA A 158 -20.60 10.73 -9.21
N TRP A 159 -19.78 9.68 -9.16
CA TRP A 159 -20.20 8.29 -9.39
C TRP A 159 -21.29 7.84 -8.41
N CYS A 160 -21.18 8.19 -7.12
CA CYS A 160 -22.19 7.90 -6.10
C CYS A 160 -23.57 8.48 -6.40
N LYS A 161 -23.66 9.52 -7.26
CA LYS A 161 -24.91 10.15 -7.69
C LYS A 161 -25.50 9.50 -8.96
N THR A 162 -24.83 8.50 -9.53
CA THR A 162 -25.28 7.81 -10.75
C THR A 162 -25.94 6.48 -10.43
N ASP A 163 -26.91 6.08 -11.25
CA ASP A 163 -27.57 4.77 -11.17
C ASP A 163 -26.96 3.74 -12.13
N SER A 164 -25.66 3.87 -12.44
CA SER A 164 -24.99 3.07 -13.48
C SER A 164 -24.90 1.57 -13.15
N GLY A 165 -24.99 1.19 -11.87
CA GLY A 165 -24.77 -0.19 -11.42
C GLY A 165 -23.33 -0.71 -11.65
N GLN A 166 -22.43 0.15 -12.13
CA GLN A 166 -21.05 -0.18 -12.46
C GLN A 166 -20.13 0.12 -11.27
N PRO A 167 -19.15 -0.75 -10.95
CA PRO A 167 -18.12 -0.44 -9.96
C PRO A 167 -17.31 0.79 -10.35
N PHE A 168 -16.90 1.61 -9.37
CA PHE A 168 -16.29 2.92 -9.60
C PHE A 168 -15.19 2.94 -10.67
N PHE A 169 -14.15 2.11 -10.56
CA PHE A 169 -13.04 2.15 -11.53
C PHE A 169 -13.45 1.63 -12.92
N PHE A 170 -14.36 0.65 -12.98
CA PHE A 170 -14.93 0.21 -14.25
C PHE A 170 -15.72 1.35 -14.90
N TRP A 171 -16.63 1.98 -14.16
CA TRP A 171 -17.41 3.14 -14.59
C TRP A 171 -16.48 4.25 -15.09
N LEU A 172 -15.43 4.53 -14.33
CA LEU A 172 -14.49 5.61 -14.60
C LEU A 172 -13.69 5.38 -15.88
N ASP A 173 -13.20 4.16 -16.13
CA ASP A 173 -12.20 3.91 -17.19
C ASP A 173 -12.78 3.25 -18.45
N LEU A 174 -13.79 2.39 -18.29
CA LEU A 174 -14.33 1.55 -19.38
C LEU A 174 -15.84 1.77 -19.62
N GLY A 175 -16.58 2.13 -18.59
CA GLY A 175 -18.04 2.24 -18.61
C GLY A 175 -18.55 3.66 -18.87
N ASP A 176 -19.68 3.99 -18.24
CA ASP A 176 -20.48 5.17 -18.58
C ASP A 176 -19.76 6.48 -18.23
N GLY A 177 -18.93 6.44 -17.17
CA GLY A 177 -18.10 7.55 -16.71
C GLY A 177 -16.86 7.82 -17.57
N LYS A 178 -16.59 7.00 -18.60
CA LYS A 178 -15.37 7.12 -19.41
C LYS A 178 -15.22 8.49 -20.08
N LYS A 179 -16.34 9.07 -20.51
CA LYS A 179 -16.40 10.42 -21.12
C LYS A 179 -16.87 11.50 -20.15
N PHE A 180 -17.10 11.13 -18.89
CA PHE A 180 -17.52 12.08 -17.87
C PHE A 180 -16.34 12.98 -17.49
N ASP A 181 -16.58 14.29 -17.54
CA ASP A 181 -15.56 15.31 -17.30
C ASP A 181 -16.13 16.40 -16.37
N LEU A 182 -15.34 16.81 -15.38
CA LEU A 182 -15.75 17.75 -14.35
C LEU A 182 -14.99 19.06 -14.52
N LYS A 183 -15.70 20.19 -14.38
CA LYS A 183 -15.08 21.52 -14.50
C LYS A 183 -13.99 21.76 -13.44
N GLU A 184 -14.25 21.36 -12.19
CA GLU A 184 -13.32 21.52 -11.06
C GLU A 184 -12.08 20.61 -11.19
N CYS A 185 -12.27 19.42 -11.77
CA CYS A 185 -11.20 18.47 -12.00
C CYS A 185 -11.30 17.85 -13.40
N PRO A 186 -10.74 18.53 -14.42
CA PRO A 186 -10.75 18.03 -15.78
C PRO A 186 -10.09 16.66 -15.87
N ARG A 187 -10.56 15.83 -16.80
CA ARG A 187 -10.09 14.46 -17.02
C ARG A 187 -8.59 14.41 -17.31
N SER A 188 -8.09 15.41 -18.03
CA SER A 188 -6.65 15.59 -18.31
C SER A 188 -5.83 15.78 -17.03
N LYS A 189 -6.34 16.55 -16.06
CA LYS A 189 -5.71 16.75 -14.73
C LYS A 189 -5.72 15.45 -13.93
N LEU A 190 -6.85 14.73 -13.90
CA LEU A 190 -6.97 13.43 -13.24
C LEU A 190 -5.95 12.42 -13.78
N GLN A 191 -5.80 12.33 -15.11
CA GLN A 191 -4.90 11.37 -15.74
C GLN A 191 -3.42 11.76 -15.60
N LYS A 192 -3.12 13.06 -15.59
CA LYS A 192 -1.75 13.58 -15.46
C LYS A 192 -1.21 13.45 -14.04
N GLN A 193 -2.06 13.65 -13.03
CA GLN A 193 -1.65 13.61 -11.62
C GLN A 193 -1.79 12.19 -11.07
N SER A 194 -0.68 11.46 -11.07
CA SER A 194 -0.57 10.11 -10.50
C SER A 194 0.60 10.05 -9.53
N ILE A 195 0.38 9.42 -8.38
CA ILE A 195 1.37 9.36 -7.30
C ILE A 195 2.35 8.23 -7.58
N LYS A 196 3.64 8.56 -7.61
CA LYS A 196 4.71 7.59 -7.75
C LYS A 196 4.80 6.77 -6.46
N TYR A 197 4.47 5.49 -6.52
CA TYR A 197 4.69 4.55 -5.44
C TYR A 197 6.09 3.94 -5.58
N LEU A 198 6.86 3.95 -4.49
CA LEU A 198 8.24 3.48 -4.50
C LEU A 198 8.34 1.99 -4.17
N GLY A 199 9.09 1.26 -4.97
CA GLY A 199 9.46 -0.13 -4.69
C GLY A 199 10.53 -0.24 -3.60
N PRO A 200 10.79 -1.44 -3.07
CA PRO A 200 11.81 -1.64 -2.04
C PRO A 200 13.17 -1.01 -2.39
N HIS A 201 13.67 -1.22 -3.61
CA HIS A 201 14.94 -0.67 -4.07
C HIS A 201 14.89 0.85 -4.32
N GLU A 202 13.77 1.37 -4.82
CA GLU A 202 13.62 2.81 -5.03
C GLU A 202 13.60 3.57 -3.70
N ARG A 203 13.01 3.00 -2.65
CA ARG A 203 12.93 3.59 -1.30
C ARG A 203 14.28 3.81 -0.65
N GLU A 204 15.28 3.00 -0.99
CA GLU A 204 16.63 3.12 -0.43
C GLU A 204 17.30 4.47 -0.75
N HIS A 205 16.84 5.19 -1.78
CA HIS A 205 17.29 6.55 -2.12
C HIS A 205 16.64 7.65 -1.28
N TYR A 206 15.66 7.29 -0.46
CA TYR A 206 14.92 8.20 0.39
C TYR A 206 15.09 7.83 1.86
N GLU A 207 15.98 6.89 2.17
CA GLU A 207 16.15 6.37 3.51
C GLU A 207 17.22 7.15 4.29
N TYR A 208 16.86 7.49 5.51
CA TYR A 208 17.71 8.25 6.42
C TYR A 208 17.76 7.56 7.79
N ILE A 209 18.88 7.73 8.46
CA ILE A 209 19.07 7.33 9.85
C ILE A 209 19.49 8.53 10.68
N VAL A 210 19.31 8.40 11.99
CA VAL A 210 19.81 9.36 12.96
C VAL A 210 21.11 8.80 13.51
N ALA A 211 22.22 9.46 13.20
CA ALA A 211 23.56 9.11 13.66
C ALA A 211 24.14 10.32 14.41
N GLU A 212 24.53 10.12 15.68
CA GLU A 212 25.13 11.16 16.52
C GLU A 212 24.26 12.44 16.59
N GLY A 213 22.94 12.27 16.71
CA GLY A 213 21.99 13.39 16.76
C GLY A 213 21.76 14.12 15.44
N LYS A 214 22.26 13.60 14.31
CA LYS A 214 22.07 14.17 12.98
C LYS A 214 21.38 13.20 12.03
N ILE A 215 20.56 13.74 11.14
CA ILE A 215 19.92 12.96 10.07
C ILE A 215 20.87 12.83 8.88
N VAL A 216 21.25 11.59 8.58
CA VAL A 216 22.15 11.23 7.46
C VAL A 216 21.47 10.25 6.53
N HIS A 217 21.76 10.36 5.24
CA HIS A 217 21.27 9.42 4.24
C HIS A 217 21.95 8.06 4.42
N GLU A 218 21.16 6.98 4.51
CA GLU A 218 21.62 5.62 4.87
C GLU A 218 22.79 5.14 4.00
N LYS A 219 22.65 5.24 2.67
CA LYS A 219 23.66 4.72 1.73
C LYS A 219 24.90 5.59 1.57
N THR A 220 24.74 6.91 1.52
CA THR A 220 25.80 7.84 1.14
C THR A 220 26.49 8.46 2.34
N GLY A 221 25.90 8.38 3.54
CA GLY A 221 26.37 9.05 4.74
C GLY A 221 26.25 10.58 4.67
N THR A 222 25.63 11.13 3.63
CA THR A 222 25.53 12.58 3.45
C THR A 222 24.50 13.15 4.41
N LEU A 223 24.83 14.27 5.06
CA LEU A 223 23.92 15.00 5.92
C LEU A 223 22.70 15.49 5.13
N LEU A 224 21.51 15.28 5.68
CA LEU A 224 20.29 15.81 5.10
C LEU A 224 20.26 17.33 5.25
N ASP A 225 20.01 18.03 4.15
CA ASP A 225 19.76 19.46 4.16
C ASP A 225 18.57 19.78 3.26
N THR A 226 17.48 20.20 3.87
CA THR A 226 16.24 20.56 3.18
C THR A 226 16.18 22.05 2.82
N THR A 227 17.11 22.86 3.33
CA THR A 227 17.14 24.32 3.14
C THR A 227 17.82 24.75 1.84
N LYS A 228 18.65 23.87 1.26
CA LYS A 228 19.34 24.08 -0.02
C LYS A 228 18.42 24.02 -1.25
N VAL A 229 17.12 23.76 -1.07
CA VAL A 229 16.15 23.61 -2.16
C VAL A 229 15.50 24.96 -2.50
N LEU A 230 14.94 25.07 -3.72
CA LEU A 230 14.22 26.25 -4.19
C LEU A 230 13.22 26.80 -3.15
N PRO A 231 13.05 28.13 -3.05
CA PRO A 231 12.05 28.74 -2.18
C PRO A 231 10.66 28.13 -2.41
N GLY A 232 10.03 27.61 -1.35
CA GLY A 232 8.70 27.00 -1.39
C GLY A 232 8.66 25.48 -1.54
N ALA A 233 9.81 24.80 -1.67
CA ALA A 233 9.86 23.34 -1.65
C ALA A 233 9.48 22.78 -0.27
N LYS A 234 8.44 21.95 -0.22
CA LYS A 234 7.96 21.33 1.02
C LYS A 234 8.60 19.95 1.16
N TRP A 235 9.39 19.71 2.22
CA TRP A 235 9.90 18.38 2.54
C TRP A 235 8.94 17.60 3.42
N ILE A 236 8.83 16.31 3.13
CA ILE A 236 7.94 15.38 3.82
C ILE A 236 8.72 14.17 4.30
N PHE A 237 8.28 13.58 5.40
CA PHE A 237 8.86 12.37 5.95
C PHE A 237 7.80 11.36 6.36
N VAL A 238 8.19 10.09 6.40
CA VAL A 238 7.41 8.96 6.89
C VAL A 238 8.31 8.04 7.69
N MET A 239 7.84 7.61 8.86
CA MET A 239 8.44 6.50 9.59
C MET A 239 7.63 5.22 9.34
N SER A 240 8.28 4.18 8.83
CA SER A 240 7.66 2.88 8.59
C SER A 240 7.36 2.13 9.89
N THR A 241 6.53 1.08 9.82
CA THR A 241 6.23 0.20 10.97
C THR A 241 7.43 -0.57 11.50
N SER A 242 8.53 -0.62 10.73
CA SER A 242 9.83 -1.16 11.13
C SER A 242 10.81 -0.07 11.60
N ARG A 243 10.33 1.13 11.96
CA ARG A 243 11.12 2.28 12.42
C ARG A 243 12.19 2.79 11.43
N ARG A 244 12.07 2.46 10.14
CA ARG A 244 12.89 3.09 9.07
C ARG A 244 12.31 4.46 8.72
N LEU A 245 13.16 5.48 8.68
CA LEU A 245 12.79 6.86 8.36
C LEU A 245 13.03 7.13 6.86
N TYR A 246 12.00 7.62 6.19
CA TYR A 246 12.07 8.05 4.80
C TYR A 246 11.75 9.54 4.69
N ALA A 247 12.53 10.28 3.91
CA ALA A 247 12.31 11.71 3.68
C ALA A 247 12.57 12.09 2.22
N GLY A 248 11.86 13.12 1.74
CA GLY A 248 11.97 13.57 0.36
C GLY A 248 11.16 14.84 0.08
N GLU A 249 11.46 15.46 -1.06
CA GLU A 249 10.73 16.63 -1.55
C GLU A 249 9.31 16.24 -2.01
N LYS A 250 8.30 16.95 -1.52
CA LYS A 250 6.91 16.81 -1.96
C LYS A 250 6.71 17.42 -3.34
N LYS A 251 6.10 16.65 -4.25
CA LYS A 251 5.73 17.13 -5.60
C LYS A 251 4.22 17.00 -5.77
N LYS A 252 3.48 18.11 -5.75
CA LYS A 252 2.00 18.11 -5.77
C LYS A 252 1.48 17.27 -6.94
N GLY A 253 0.66 16.28 -6.64
CA GLY A 253 0.06 15.38 -7.62
C GLY A 253 0.99 14.31 -8.21
N MET A 254 2.23 14.19 -7.71
CA MET A 254 3.22 13.19 -8.17
C MET A 254 3.92 12.46 -7.03
N PHE A 255 4.19 13.12 -5.90
CA PHE A 255 4.93 12.54 -4.79
C PHE A 255 4.43 13.09 -3.45
N HIS A 256 3.93 12.21 -2.60
CA HIS A 256 3.38 12.51 -1.27
C HIS A 256 3.83 11.46 -0.25
N HIS A 257 3.37 11.53 1.00
CA HIS A 257 3.69 10.56 2.04
C HIS A 257 3.36 9.11 1.63
N SER A 258 2.28 8.90 0.88
CA SER A 258 1.89 7.59 0.36
C SER A 258 2.94 6.97 -0.57
N SER A 259 3.76 7.79 -1.23
CA SER A 259 4.82 7.35 -2.14
C SER A 259 5.85 6.44 -1.46
N PHE A 260 6.30 6.81 -0.25
CA PHE A 260 7.38 6.11 0.44
C PHE A 260 7.07 4.64 0.71
N LEU A 261 5.83 4.33 1.12
CA LEU A 261 5.44 2.97 1.48
C LEU A 261 4.45 2.34 0.49
N SER A 262 4.25 2.95 -0.67
CA SER A 262 3.27 2.52 -1.69
C SER A 262 1.85 2.38 -1.12
N GLY A 263 1.42 3.38 -0.36
CA GLY A 263 0.14 3.42 0.36
C GLY A 263 0.06 2.50 1.59
N GLY A 264 1.18 1.89 1.99
CA GLY A 264 1.26 1.07 3.20
C GLY A 264 1.26 1.87 4.50
N ALA A 265 1.08 1.17 5.61
CA ALA A 265 0.91 1.80 6.91
C ALA A 265 2.19 2.44 7.47
N THR A 266 2.03 3.55 8.18
CA THR A 266 3.10 4.36 8.77
C THR A 266 2.96 4.47 10.28
N LEU A 267 4.04 4.73 11.02
CA LEU A 267 3.96 5.08 12.45
C LEU A 267 3.65 6.56 12.62
N VAL A 268 4.35 7.39 11.84
CA VAL A 268 4.19 8.84 11.75
C VAL A 268 4.47 9.28 10.31
N ALA A 269 3.83 10.37 9.93
CA ALA A 269 4.06 11.07 8.68
C ALA A 269 3.94 12.57 8.94
N GLY A 270 4.77 13.39 8.31
CA GLY A 270 4.77 14.81 8.58
C GLY A 270 5.68 15.61 7.65
N ARG A 271 5.97 16.85 8.05
CA ARG A 271 6.96 17.72 7.42
C ARG A 271 8.15 17.90 8.36
N LEU A 272 9.30 18.12 7.75
CA LEU A 272 10.60 18.11 8.40
C LEU A 272 11.45 19.19 7.74
N VAL A 273 12.06 20.06 8.54
CA VAL A 273 13.11 20.98 8.09
C VAL A 273 14.41 20.59 8.78
N VAL A 274 15.44 20.33 7.97
CA VAL A 274 16.78 19.93 8.43
C VAL A 274 17.82 20.82 7.77
N LYS A 275 18.79 21.27 8.54
CA LYS A 275 19.95 22.02 8.04
C LYS A 275 21.23 21.33 8.48
N ASP A 276 22.06 20.94 7.52
CA ASP A 276 23.33 20.22 7.76
C ASP A 276 23.18 19.03 8.76
N GLY A 277 22.10 18.26 8.59
CA GLY A 277 21.73 17.11 9.41
C GLY A 277 21.02 17.45 10.73
N ARG A 278 20.98 18.71 11.15
CA ARG A 278 20.28 19.13 12.38
C ARG A 278 18.81 19.40 12.10
N VAL A 279 17.94 18.80 12.90
CA VAL A 279 16.50 19.06 12.83
C VAL A 279 16.23 20.48 13.32
N MET A 280 15.52 21.27 12.53
CA MET A 280 15.14 22.65 12.87
C MET A 280 13.66 22.74 13.21
N SER A 281 12.80 22.04 12.45
CA SER A 281 11.37 22.01 12.74
C SER A 281 10.70 20.71 12.29
N ILE A 282 9.64 20.33 13.00
CA ILE A 282 8.81 19.16 12.72
C ILE A 282 7.34 19.58 12.78
N SER A 283 6.57 19.19 11.76
CA SER A 283 5.10 19.31 11.76
C SER A 283 4.48 17.94 11.52
N ALA A 284 3.53 17.53 12.36
CA ALA A 284 2.81 16.26 12.21
C ALA A 284 1.76 16.27 11.08
N TYR A 285 1.69 17.34 10.30
CA TYR A 285 0.73 17.46 9.22
C TYR A 285 1.14 16.66 7.98
N SER A 286 0.44 15.55 7.72
CA SER A 286 0.64 14.77 6.50
C SER A 286 -0.43 14.97 5.42
N GLY A 287 -1.66 15.38 5.82
CA GLY A 287 -2.84 15.47 4.94
C GLY A 287 -3.34 14.13 4.36
N HIS A 288 -2.52 13.07 4.46
CA HIS A 288 -2.76 11.75 3.84
C HIS A 288 -2.91 10.61 4.84
N TYR A 289 -2.20 10.68 5.96
CA TYR A 289 -2.33 9.82 7.12
C TYR A 289 -2.95 10.62 8.26
N ARG A 290 -3.89 10.03 9.00
CA ARG A 290 -4.62 10.71 10.08
C ARG A 290 -3.69 10.89 11.30
N PRO A 291 -3.11 12.08 11.57
CA PRO A 291 -2.17 12.24 12.68
C PRO A 291 -2.91 12.14 14.02
N THR A 292 -2.25 11.62 15.04
CA THR A 292 -2.72 11.67 16.44
C THR A 292 -1.54 12.14 17.29
N GLU A 293 -1.78 12.97 18.30
CA GLU A 293 -0.72 13.63 19.09
C GLU A 293 0.27 12.62 19.71
N ASP A 294 -0.23 11.53 20.30
CA ASP A 294 0.57 10.44 20.90
C ASP A 294 1.64 9.84 19.96
N ARG A 295 1.48 9.99 18.64
CA ARG A 295 2.41 9.44 17.64
C ARG A 295 3.55 10.39 17.35
N LEU A 296 3.27 11.70 17.40
CA LEU A 296 4.32 12.72 17.30
C LEU A 296 5.26 12.55 18.49
N ASP A 297 4.73 12.35 19.69
CA ASP A 297 5.55 12.12 20.89
C ASP A 297 6.41 10.87 20.78
N SER A 298 5.88 9.78 20.20
CA SER A 298 6.67 8.57 19.93
C SER A 298 7.79 8.81 18.92
N PHE A 299 7.61 9.72 17.96
CA PHE A 299 8.63 10.09 16.99
C PHE A 299 9.69 11.01 17.60
N LEU A 300 9.26 12.00 18.40
CA LEU A 300 10.16 12.86 19.17
C LEU A 300 11.01 12.03 20.14
N SER A 301 10.41 11.07 20.84
CA SER A 301 11.14 10.14 21.70
C SER A 301 12.19 9.36 20.92
N PHE A 302 11.84 8.85 19.72
CA PHE A 302 12.80 8.20 18.83
C PHE A 302 13.97 9.11 18.44
N LEU A 303 13.71 10.39 18.11
CA LEU A 303 14.78 11.33 17.77
C LEU A 303 15.69 11.61 18.97
N ASN A 304 15.11 11.82 20.15
CA ASN A 304 15.85 12.06 21.39
C ASN A 304 16.70 10.86 21.81
N GLU A 305 16.14 9.64 21.73
CA GLU A 305 16.87 8.37 21.97
C GLU A 305 18.10 8.22 21.05
N ASN A 306 18.06 8.81 19.85
CA ASN A 306 19.17 8.79 18.90
C ASN A 306 20.03 10.08 18.94
N GLY A 307 19.90 10.86 20.01
CA GLY A 307 20.79 11.98 20.34
C GLY A 307 20.44 13.32 19.68
N VAL A 308 19.27 13.47 19.08
CA VAL A 308 18.81 14.77 18.54
C VAL A 308 18.42 15.67 19.71
N ASN A 309 19.01 16.87 19.78
CA ASN A 309 18.56 17.88 20.72
C ASN A 309 17.22 18.48 20.27
N LEU A 310 16.17 18.28 21.07
CA LEU A 310 14.82 18.76 20.77
C LEU A 310 14.50 20.14 21.35
N ASP A 311 15.34 20.68 22.25
CA ASP A 311 15.07 21.96 22.93
C ASP A 311 15.04 23.15 21.96
N GLU A 312 15.79 23.05 20.86
CA GLU A 312 15.90 24.07 19.81
C GLU A 312 14.97 23.78 18.60
N VAL A 313 14.20 22.69 18.63
CA VAL A 313 13.36 22.26 17.50
C VAL A 313 11.98 22.90 17.58
N GLU A 314 11.57 23.60 16.53
CA GLU A 314 10.20 24.13 16.43
C GLU A 314 9.22 22.98 16.12
N ILE A 315 8.37 22.63 17.08
CA ILE A 315 7.37 21.57 16.93
C ILE A 315 6.01 22.20 16.67
N ARG A 316 5.44 21.96 15.48
CA ARG A 316 4.11 22.44 15.10
C ARG A 316 3.08 21.31 15.17
N LYS A 317 1.96 21.57 15.86
CA LYS A 317 0.86 20.60 15.94
C LYS A 317 -0.02 20.65 14.70
N ALA A 318 -0.70 19.54 14.41
CA ALA A 318 -1.48 19.38 13.19
C ALA A 318 -2.61 20.41 13.00
N ASN A 319 -3.05 21.08 14.08
CA ASN A 319 -4.13 22.07 14.06
C ASN A 319 -3.68 23.47 13.62
N GLU A 320 -2.39 23.76 13.59
CA GLU A 320 -1.85 25.11 13.32
C GLU A 320 -1.51 25.33 11.83
N ASP A 321 -1.42 24.26 11.04
CA ASP A 321 -1.10 24.28 9.60
C ASP A 321 -2.33 23.93 8.73
N CYS A 322 -3.53 24.35 9.14
CA CYS A 322 -4.72 24.23 8.31
C CYS A 322 -4.63 25.23 7.14
N GLU A 323 -3.77 24.95 6.15
CA GLU A 323 -3.95 25.51 4.83
C GLU A 323 -5.28 24.92 4.33
N SER A 324 -6.36 25.69 4.50
CA SER A 324 -7.52 25.57 3.63
C SER A 324 -6.96 25.54 2.21
N TYR A 325 -7.40 24.55 1.44
CA TYR A 325 -7.00 24.41 0.05
C TYR A 325 -7.62 25.56 -0.75
N GLU A 326 -7.05 26.75 -0.64
CA GLU A 326 -7.48 27.89 -1.44
C GLU A 326 -7.03 27.66 -2.88
N ASP A 327 -8.05 27.53 -3.70
CA ASP A 327 -8.01 27.49 -5.14
C ASP A 327 -7.60 28.88 -5.67
N GLY A 328 -7.01 28.89 -6.87
CA GLY A 328 -6.48 30.12 -7.45
C GLY A 328 -7.55 31.20 -7.60
N LYS A 329 -7.37 32.33 -6.90
CA LYS A 329 -7.94 33.61 -7.32
C LYS A 329 -6.82 34.46 -7.90
N SER A 330 -6.81 34.55 -9.22
CA SER A 330 -6.02 35.51 -9.98
C SER A 330 -6.34 36.93 -9.50
N ILE A 331 -5.28 37.69 -9.25
CA ILE A 331 -5.32 39.14 -9.08
C ILE A 331 -5.85 39.75 -10.38
N GLU A 332 -7.01 40.38 -10.32
CA GLU A 332 -7.37 41.43 -11.26
C GLU A 332 -7.81 42.64 -10.43
N SER A 333 -7.13 43.76 -10.69
CA SER A 333 -7.36 45.02 -10.00
C SER A 333 -8.73 45.60 -10.39
N GLY A 334 -9.50 46.00 -9.39
CA GLY A 334 -10.78 46.67 -9.57
C GLY A 334 -11.19 47.40 -8.29
N SER A 335 -11.13 48.72 -8.36
CA SER A 335 -11.40 49.74 -7.34
C SER A 335 -12.57 49.50 -6.36
N ALA A 336 -12.34 49.99 -5.14
CA ALA A 336 -13.21 50.25 -3.98
C ALA A 336 -14.73 50.43 -4.18
N SER A 337 -15.52 49.93 -3.22
CA SER A 337 -16.46 50.72 -2.40
C SER A 337 -17.06 49.90 -1.23
N GLU A 338 -17.36 50.61 -0.15
CA GLU A 338 -17.78 50.20 1.21
C GLU A 338 -19.11 49.43 1.31
N PHE A 339 -19.26 48.53 2.30
CA PHE A 339 -20.17 48.75 3.46
C PHE A 339 -20.15 47.58 4.49
N SER A 340 -19.74 47.92 5.71
CA SER A 340 -20.30 47.58 7.04
C SER A 340 -20.91 46.21 7.39
N ALA A 341 -20.25 45.56 8.35
CA ALA A 341 -20.75 44.95 9.60
C ALA A 341 -22.08 44.17 9.62
N LEU A 342 -22.02 42.89 10.04
CA LEU A 342 -22.61 42.44 11.31
C LEU A 342 -22.20 41.00 11.64
N SER A 343 -21.63 40.87 12.84
CA SER A 343 -21.48 39.65 13.62
C SER A 343 -22.84 39.05 13.97
N ASN A 344 -22.93 37.72 14.05
CA ASN A 344 -23.36 37.00 15.26
C ASN A 344 -23.34 35.48 15.06
N SER A 345 -22.61 34.81 15.95
CA SER A 345 -22.73 33.38 16.26
C SER A 345 -24.01 33.10 17.05
N PRO A 346 -24.46 31.83 17.13
CA PRO A 346 -25.04 31.36 18.38
C PRO A 346 -24.42 30.04 18.86
N SER A 347 -24.01 30.07 20.13
CA SER A 347 -23.68 28.93 20.99
C SER A 347 -24.93 28.39 21.72
N GLN A 348 -24.80 27.15 22.17
CA GLN A 348 -25.71 26.28 22.96
C GLN A 348 -26.49 26.91 24.12
N THR A 349 -27.63 26.27 24.42
CA THR A 349 -28.27 25.89 25.74
C THR A 349 -29.78 25.72 25.49
N ASP A 350 -30.62 24.86 26.06
CA ASP A 350 -30.59 23.88 27.16
C ASP A 350 -31.79 22.91 26.99
N LEU A 351 -31.69 21.72 27.57
CA LEU A 351 -32.80 20.78 27.82
C LEU A 351 -33.65 21.23 29.03
N PRO A 352 -34.93 20.80 29.12
CA PRO A 352 -35.56 20.55 30.41
C PRO A 352 -36.07 19.11 30.58
N ASN A 353 -35.64 18.51 31.70
CA ASN A 353 -36.28 17.44 32.49
C ASN A 353 -37.28 18.14 33.47
N GLU A 354 -38.38 17.63 34.02
CA GLU A 354 -39.03 16.32 34.20
C GLU A 354 -40.55 16.55 34.37
N ALA A 355 -41.39 15.51 34.31
CA ALA A 355 -42.21 15.05 35.44
C ALA A 355 -43.28 14.03 35.02
N GLU A 356 -43.42 13.01 35.86
CA GLU A 356 -44.35 11.88 35.80
C GLU A 356 -45.83 12.29 35.76
N ASN A 357 -46.67 11.50 35.07
CA ASN A 357 -47.93 11.07 35.70
C ASN A 357 -48.56 9.80 35.06
N SER A 358 -48.68 8.82 35.95
CA SER A 358 -49.64 7.71 36.08
C SER A 358 -50.84 7.54 35.12
N LEU A 359 -51.11 6.24 34.84
CA LEU A 359 -52.31 5.64 34.22
C LEU A 359 -53.63 5.98 34.93
N PRO A 360 -54.78 5.74 34.27
CA PRO A 360 -55.65 4.68 34.80
C PRO A 360 -56.24 3.73 33.74
N LEU A 361 -56.54 2.51 34.20
CA LEU A 361 -57.50 1.57 33.62
C LEU A 361 -58.92 2.20 33.61
N GLU A 362 -59.73 1.93 32.57
CA GLU A 362 -60.90 1.05 32.68
C GLU A 362 -61.66 0.86 31.35
N SER A 363 -62.05 -0.40 31.11
CA SER A 363 -63.25 -0.94 30.43
C SER A 363 -64.01 -0.11 29.38
N THR A 364 -64.16 -0.67 28.17
CA THR A 364 -65.30 -1.50 27.75
C THR A 364 -64.93 -2.31 26.51
#